data_AF-A0A2L0BWF9-F1
#
_entry.id   AF-A0A2L0BWF9-F1
#
_cell.length_a   1.000
_cell.length_b   1.000
_cell.length_c   1.000
_cell.angle_alpha   90.00
_cell.angle_beta   90.00
_cell.angle_gamma   90.00
#
_symmetry.space_group_name_H-M   'P 1'
#
loop_
_entity.id
_entity.type
_entity.pdbx_description
1 polymer ?
#
loop_
_entity_poly.entity_id
_entity_poly.type
_entity_poly.pdbx_seq_one_letter_code
_entity_poly.pdbx_strand_id
1 'polypeptide(L)'
;VVETVDDAHTGEQNIKLRAANSHKGPYDFEKVQHVQEIKDEHEGPIWCMKFSSCGRLLATAGQDKVLKIWILKDAYQFFQDMRTKYNADKVSPTPSQESLVSHHSMESPAFSLDSINPEEAAKCVFMPKPFCTYTGHTSDLLDVSWSKNYFVLSSSMDKTVRLWHISRKECLCCF
;
A
#
# COMPACT_ATOMS: atom_id res chain seq x y z
N VAL A 1 -18.55 -44.15 21.38
CA VAL A 1 -17.83 -44.35 20.11
C VAL A 1 -18.41 -43.40 19.09
N VAL A 2 -17.81 -42.21 18.99
CA VAL A 2 -17.60 -41.45 17.75
C VAL A 2 -16.30 -40.68 18.02
N GLU A 3 -15.22 -41.13 17.39
CA GLU A 3 -13.97 -40.38 17.30
C GLU A 3 -14.15 -39.27 16.26
N THR A 4 -13.65 -38.07 16.55
CA THR A 4 -13.30 -37.11 15.50
C THR A 4 -12.04 -36.36 15.90
N VAL A 5 -10.91 -36.96 15.51
CA VAL A 5 -9.70 -36.37 14.93
C VAL A 5 -9.21 -35.05 15.54
N ASP A 6 -8.21 -35.17 16.41
CA ASP A 6 -7.21 -34.13 16.65
C ASP A 6 -6.45 -33.88 15.33
N ASP A 7 -6.72 -32.76 14.67
CA ASP A 7 -5.90 -32.27 13.57
C ASP A 7 -4.96 -31.18 14.12
N ALA A 8 -3.81 -31.64 14.60
CA ALA A 8 -2.72 -30.82 15.08
C ALA A 8 -2.17 -29.91 13.96
N HIS A 9 -2.71 -28.69 13.85
CA HIS A 9 -2.08 -27.62 13.08
C HIS A 9 -1.02 -26.92 13.92
N THR A 10 0.14 -27.57 14.05
CA THR A 10 1.37 -26.97 14.52
C THR A 10 1.77 -25.81 13.60
N GLY A 11 1.55 -24.57 14.04
CA GLY A 11 2.08 -23.39 13.35
C GLY A 11 1.32 -22.08 13.54
N GLU A 12 0.28 -21.99 14.38
CA GLU A 12 -0.42 -20.73 14.60
C GLU A 12 0.50 -19.69 15.26
N GLN A 13 1.02 -18.77 14.44
CA GLN A 13 1.49 -17.49 14.94
C GLN A 13 0.30 -16.86 15.69
N ASN A 14 0.38 -16.81 17.01
CA ASN A 14 -0.67 -16.25 17.86
C ASN A 14 -0.94 -14.78 17.50
N ILE A 15 -1.91 -14.50 16.63
CA ILE A 15 -2.35 -13.15 16.29
C ILE A 15 -3.13 -12.61 17.49
N LYS A 16 -2.46 -11.81 18.33
CA LYS A 16 -3.11 -11.14 19.47
C LYS A 16 -3.82 -9.89 18.99
N LEU A 17 -5.13 -9.98 18.79
CA LEU A 17 -5.97 -8.81 18.51
C LEU A 17 -6.31 -8.08 19.82
N ARG A 18 -6.13 -6.76 19.82
CA ARG A 18 -6.61 -5.87 20.91
C ARG A 18 -7.46 -4.77 20.29
N ALA A 19 -8.71 -4.65 20.75
CA ALA A 19 -9.57 -3.55 20.38
C ALA A 19 -9.06 -2.25 21.01
N ALA A 20 -8.92 -1.19 20.19
CA ALA A 20 -8.37 0.09 20.64
C ALA A 20 -9.31 0.91 21.54
N ASN A 21 -10.62 0.65 21.52
CA ASN A 21 -11.60 1.40 22.31
C ASN A 21 -12.54 0.47 23.08
N SER A 22 -12.60 0.69 24.40
CA SER A 22 -13.43 -0.04 25.37
C SER A 22 -14.96 0.09 25.18
N HIS A 23 -15.44 0.80 24.14
CA HIS A 23 -16.84 1.20 24.03
C HIS A 23 -17.59 0.70 22.80
N LYS A 24 -17.08 -0.30 22.07
CA LYS A 24 -17.84 -0.91 20.97
C LYS A 24 -17.68 -2.42 20.93
N GLY A 25 -18.43 -3.10 21.80
CA GLY A 25 -18.83 -4.51 21.70
C GLY A 25 -17.72 -5.57 21.66
N PRO A 26 -18.06 -6.85 21.87
CA PRO A 26 -17.20 -7.93 21.43
C PRO A 26 -17.29 -7.99 19.90
N TYR A 27 -16.24 -7.53 19.20
CA TYR A 27 -16.05 -7.96 17.83
C TYR A 27 -15.54 -9.39 17.90
N ASP A 28 -16.44 -10.36 17.84
CA ASP A 28 -16.06 -11.75 17.67
C ASP A 28 -15.58 -11.93 16.24
N PHE A 29 -14.27 -11.90 16.06
CA PHE A 29 -13.65 -12.20 14.79
C PHE A 29 -13.52 -13.72 14.68
N GLU A 30 -14.48 -14.35 14.02
CA GLU A 30 -14.36 -15.77 13.69
C GLU A 30 -13.30 -15.95 12.59
N LYS A 31 -12.35 -16.88 12.80
CA LYS A 31 -11.36 -17.33 11.81
C LYS A 31 -10.37 -16.24 11.34
N VAL A 32 -9.82 -15.48 12.28
CA VAL A 32 -8.69 -14.59 12.02
C VAL A 32 -7.55 -15.42 11.44
N GLN A 33 -7.10 -15.06 10.25
CA GLN A 33 -6.00 -15.74 9.57
C GLN A 33 -5.00 -14.73 9.04
N HIS A 34 -3.73 -15.10 9.11
CA HIS A 34 -2.67 -14.41 8.39
C HIS A 34 -2.80 -14.73 6.90
N VAL A 35 -3.16 -13.75 6.08
CA VAL A 35 -3.39 -13.95 4.64
C VAL A 35 -2.20 -13.55 3.77
N GLN A 36 -1.36 -12.63 4.25
CA GLN A 36 -0.25 -12.09 3.47
C GLN A 36 0.76 -11.38 4.36
N GLU A 37 2.04 -11.62 4.09
CA GLU A 37 3.16 -10.86 4.61
C GLU A 37 3.85 -10.16 3.43
N ILE A 38 4.11 -8.86 3.55
CA ILE A 38 4.85 -8.09 2.55
C ILE A 38 6.20 -7.72 3.15
N LYS A 39 7.23 -8.54 2.86
CA LYS A 39 8.59 -8.39 3.40
C LYS A 39 9.46 -7.53 2.50
N ASP A 40 10.47 -6.92 3.12
CA ASP A 40 11.62 -6.30 2.46
C ASP A 40 11.27 -5.20 1.44
N GLU A 41 10.13 -4.54 1.64
CA GLU A 41 9.67 -3.47 0.76
C GLU A 41 9.94 -2.08 1.32
N HIS A 42 9.79 -1.88 2.64
CA HIS A 42 10.20 -0.66 3.33
C HIS A 42 11.51 -0.89 4.10
N GLU A 43 12.39 0.10 4.10
CA GLU A 43 13.60 0.09 4.92
C GLU A 43 13.36 0.80 6.25
N GLY A 44 13.32 0.02 7.34
CA GLY A 44 12.99 0.54 8.66
C GLY A 44 11.48 0.63 8.90
N PRO A 45 11.07 1.24 10.02
CA PRO A 45 9.69 1.11 10.46
C PRO A 45 8.72 1.98 9.66
N ILE A 46 7.48 1.50 9.60
CA ILE A 46 6.36 2.19 8.98
C ILE A 46 5.65 3.00 10.07
N TRP A 47 5.62 4.32 9.91
CA TRP A 47 5.00 5.25 10.86
C TRP A 47 3.51 5.43 10.59
N CYS A 48 3.09 5.31 9.33
CA CYS A 48 1.72 5.55 8.92
C CYS A 48 1.24 4.54 7.89
N MET A 49 0.02 4.04 8.09
CA MET A 49 -0.73 3.21 7.15
C MET A 49 -2.16 3.72 7.02
N LYS A 50 -2.63 4.01 5.80
CA LYS A 50 -3.99 4.53 5.54
C LYS A 50 -4.60 3.91 4.31
N PHE A 51 -5.78 3.31 4.46
CA PHE A 51 -6.59 2.92 3.32
C PHE A 51 -7.12 4.15 2.59
N SER A 52 -7.23 4.04 1.26
CA SER A 52 -7.99 4.98 0.47
C SER A 52 -9.47 4.90 0.84
N SER A 53 -10.23 5.94 0.48
CA SER A 53 -11.67 6.00 0.74
C SER A 53 -12.48 4.87 0.09
N CYS A 54 -11.96 4.26 -0.98
CA CYS A 54 -12.59 3.10 -1.63
C CYS A 54 -12.17 1.74 -1.04
N GLY A 55 -11.22 1.71 -0.09
CA GLY A 55 -10.72 0.49 0.54
C GLY A 55 -9.85 -0.40 -0.35
N ARG A 56 -9.63 -0.03 -1.62
CA ARG A 56 -8.87 -0.86 -2.59
C ARG A 56 -7.39 -0.54 -2.67
N LEU A 57 -6.98 0.57 -2.06
CA LEU A 57 -5.59 1.01 -2.03
C LEU A 57 -5.18 1.22 -0.57
N LEU A 58 -3.93 0.91 -0.26
CA LEU A 58 -3.33 1.14 1.04
C LEU A 58 -2.07 1.97 0.83
N ALA A 59 -1.99 3.13 1.48
CA ALA A 59 -0.75 3.90 1.56
C ALA A 59 0.04 3.48 2.79
N THR A 60 1.35 3.31 2.63
CA THR A 60 2.32 3.07 3.70
C THR A 60 3.48 4.03 3.58
N ALA A 61 3.94 4.57 4.71
CA ALA A 61 5.01 5.54 4.76
C ALA A 61 5.76 5.48 6.11
N GLY A 62 7.06 5.75 6.10
CA GLY A 62 7.87 5.67 7.31
C GLY A 62 9.30 6.21 7.18
N GLN A 63 10.23 5.53 7.85
CA GLN A 63 11.62 5.96 7.99
C GLN A 63 12.40 6.00 6.67
N ASP A 64 12.09 5.11 5.73
CA ASP A 64 12.78 5.05 4.42
C ASP A 64 12.52 6.24 3.50
N LYS A 65 11.68 7.19 3.92
CA LYS A 65 11.39 8.43 3.16
C LYS A 65 10.58 8.16 1.89
N VAL A 66 10.00 6.95 1.78
CA VAL A 66 9.25 6.50 0.60
C VAL A 66 7.78 6.35 0.95
N LEU A 67 6.91 6.85 0.09
CA LEU A 67 5.47 6.56 0.13
C LEU A 67 5.16 5.43 -0.86
N LYS A 68 4.69 4.29 -0.36
CA LYS A 68 4.24 3.17 -1.20
C LYS A 68 2.73 3.05 -1.20
N ILE A 69 2.17 2.79 -2.38
CA ILE A 69 0.75 2.53 -2.57
C ILE A 69 0.56 1.08 -2.97
N TRP A 70 -0.11 0.30 -2.14
CA TRP A 70 -0.49 -1.09 -2.39
C TRP A 70 -1.90 -1.15 -2.94
N ILE A 71 -2.18 -2.19 -3.72
CA ILE A 71 -3.47 -2.36 -4.42
C ILE A 71 -3.99 -3.78 -4.24
N LEU A 72 -5.30 -3.91 -4.04
CA LEU A 72 -5.97 -5.20 -4.03
C LEU A 72 -5.91 -5.87 -5.40
N LYS A 73 -5.77 -7.19 -5.44
CA LYS A 73 -5.65 -7.94 -6.70
C LYS A 73 -6.85 -7.76 -7.62
N ASP A 74 -8.06 -7.81 -7.05
CA ASP A 74 -9.32 -7.64 -7.77
C ASP A 74 -9.49 -6.23 -8.37
N ALA A 75 -8.79 -5.24 -7.79
CA ALA A 75 -8.79 -3.85 -8.24
C ALA A 75 -7.65 -3.52 -9.21
N TYR A 76 -6.63 -4.38 -9.33
CA TYR A 76 -5.40 -4.10 -10.06
C TYR A 76 -5.66 -3.63 -11.49
N GLN A 77 -6.43 -4.42 -12.26
CA GLN A 77 -6.68 -4.12 -13.67
C GLN A 77 -7.40 -2.78 -13.86
N PHE A 78 -8.38 -2.47 -13.01
CA PHE A 78 -9.11 -1.21 -13.06
C PHE A 78 -8.18 0.01 -12.92
N PHE A 79 -7.30 0.00 -11.92
CA PHE A 79 -6.38 1.12 -11.69
C PHE A 79 -5.23 1.16 -12.71
N GLN A 80 -4.80 -0.01 -13.21
CA GLN A 80 -3.84 -0.09 -14.30
C GLN A 80 -4.39 0.56 -15.58
N ASP A 81 -5.63 0.23 -15.96
CA ASP A 81 -6.29 0.84 -17.11
C ASP A 81 -6.50 2.34 -16.92
N MET A 82 -6.89 2.76 -15.71
CA MET A 82 -7.02 4.18 -15.36
C MET A 82 -5.69 4.94 -15.54
N ARG A 83 -4.58 4.38 -15.05
CA ARG A 83 -3.23 4.94 -15.22
C ARG A 83 -2.84 4.99 -16.69
N THR A 84 -3.10 3.94 -17.47
CA THR A 84 -2.77 3.89 -18.91
C THR A 84 -3.53 4.97 -19.68
N LYS A 85 -4.85 5.09 -19.47
CA LYS A 85 -5.68 6.12 -20.13
C LYS A 85 -5.20 7.54 -19.80
N TYR A 86 -4.94 7.81 -18.53
CA TYR A 86 -4.44 9.13 -18.09
C TYR A 86 -3.11 9.51 -18.74
N ASN A 87 -2.19 8.55 -18.89
CA ASN A 87 -0.89 8.79 -19.54
C ASN A 87 -1.00 8.92 -21.06
N ALA A 88 -1.96 8.24 -21.70
CA ALA A 88 -2.21 8.35 -23.13
C ALA A 88 -2.75 9.74 -23.52
N ASP A 89 -3.59 10.34 -22.68
CA ASP A 89 -4.28 11.59 -22.97
C ASP A 89 -3.38 12.84 -22.89
N LYS A 90 -2.12 12.73 -22.45
CA LYS A 90 -1.13 13.84 -22.33
C LYS A 90 -1.68 15.18 -21.81
N VAL A 91 -2.70 15.15 -20.96
CA VAL A 91 -3.19 16.33 -20.25
C VAL A 91 -2.30 16.60 -19.05
N SER A 92 -1.04 16.97 -19.30
CA SER A 92 -0.21 17.54 -18.24
C SER A 92 -0.65 18.98 -17.99
N PRO A 93 -1.08 19.35 -16.77
CA PRO A 93 -0.74 20.67 -16.27
C PRO A 93 0.80 20.75 -16.35
N THR A 94 1.31 21.87 -16.83
CA THR A 94 2.74 22.20 -16.97
C THR A 94 3.57 21.50 -15.89
N PRO A 95 4.64 20.75 -16.23
CA PRO A 95 5.47 20.11 -15.21
C PRO A 95 5.89 21.18 -14.21
N SER A 96 5.50 21.01 -12.95
CA SER A 96 6.00 21.85 -11.88
C SER A 96 7.52 21.65 -11.81
N GLN A 97 8.28 22.65 -11.31
CA GLN A 97 9.73 22.46 -11.12
C GLN A 97 10.05 21.21 -10.28
N GLU A 98 9.11 20.86 -9.39
CA GLU A 98 9.05 19.65 -8.58
C GLU A 98 9.02 18.33 -9.37
N SER A 99 8.27 18.28 -10.48
CA SER A 99 8.22 17.11 -11.37
C SER A 99 9.61 16.82 -11.96
N LEU A 100 10.38 17.86 -12.29
CA LEU A 100 11.73 17.75 -12.89
C LEU A 100 12.79 17.25 -11.91
N VAL A 101 12.61 17.48 -10.60
CA VAL A 101 13.53 17.01 -9.55
C VAL A 101 13.08 15.72 -8.88
N SER A 102 11.85 15.28 -9.13
CA SER A 102 11.35 14.01 -8.57
C SER A 102 12.02 12.82 -9.25
N HIS A 103 12.60 11.93 -8.45
CA HIS A 103 13.08 10.64 -8.96
C HIS A 103 11.86 9.83 -9.41
N HIS A 104 11.84 9.40 -10.69
CA HIS A 104 10.74 8.58 -11.19
C HIS A 104 10.56 7.32 -10.33
N SER A 105 9.31 7.04 -9.93
CA SER A 105 8.92 5.74 -9.35
C SER A 105 9.48 4.61 -10.20
N MET A 106 10.36 3.79 -9.61
CA MET A 106 10.94 2.62 -10.27
C MET A 106 9.82 1.63 -10.62
N GLU A 107 9.73 1.21 -11.88
CA GLU A 107 8.90 0.06 -12.24
C GLU A 107 9.61 -1.20 -11.80
N SER A 108 9.02 -1.91 -10.84
CA SER A 108 9.34 -3.31 -10.66
C SER A 108 8.73 -4.06 -11.84
N PRO A 109 9.46 -4.97 -12.52
CA PRO A 109 8.86 -5.81 -13.55
C PRO A 109 7.63 -6.50 -12.97
N ALA A 110 6.58 -6.65 -13.79
CA ALA A 110 5.37 -7.37 -13.41
C ALA A 110 5.78 -8.68 -12.74
N PHE A 111 5.42 -8.84 -11.47
CA PHE A 111 5.84 -9.99 -10.69
C PHE A 111 5.27 -11.25 -11.35
N SER A 112 6.13 -12.13 -11.85
CA SER A 112 5.71 -13.47 -12.23
C SER A 112 5.33 -14.22 -10.96
N LEU A 113 4.04 -14.52 -10.82
CA LEU A 113 3.52 -15.32 -9.69
C LEU A 113 4.16 -16.73 -9.62
N ASP A 114 4.94 -17.13 -10.64
CA ASP A 114 5.59 -18.44 -10.79
C ASP A 114 6.55 -18.81 -9.65
N SER A 115 7.01 -17.84 -8.85
CA SER A 115 7.92 -18.09 -7.72
C SER A 115 7.21 -18.43 -6.41
N ILE A 116 5.88 -18.31 -6.35
CA ILE A 116 5.06 -18.57 -5.16
C ILE A 116 4.16 -19.76 -5.47
N ASN A 117 4.01 -20.68 -4.51
CA ASN A 117 3.04 -21.77 -4.63
C ASN A 117 1.65 -21.19 -4.99
N PRO A 118 0.98 -21.67 -6.07
CA PRO A 118 -0.31 -21.13 -6.50
C PRO A 118 -1.37 -21.05 -5.40
N GLU A 119 -1.37 -21.98 -4.43
CA GLU A 119 -2.27 -21.94 -3.28
C GLU A 119 -1.98 -20.79 -2.31
N GLU A 120 -0.70 -20.50 -2.04
CA GLU A 120 -0.31 -19.38 -1.17
C GLU A 120 -0.54 -18.05 -1.90
N ALA A 121 -0.23 -18.02 -3.19
CA ALA A 121 -0.52 -16.88 -4.04
C ALA A 121 -2.03 -16.60 -4.09
N ALA A 122 -2.91 -17.61 -4.10
CA ALA A 122 -4.35 -17.41 -4.10
C ALA A 122 -4.89 -16.76 -2.81
N LYS A 123 -4.24 -16.99 -1.67
CA LYS A 123 -4.65 -16.43 -0.37
C LYS A 123 -4.29 -14.94 -0.20
N CYS A 124 -3.25 -14.47 -0.88
CA CYS A 124 -2.83 -13.07 -0.81
C CYS A 124 -3.90 -12.12 -1.37
N VAL A 125 -4.16 -11.03 -0.66
CA VAL A 125 -5.25 -10.07 -0.95
C VAL A 125 -4.74 -8.86 -1.73
N PHE A 126 -3.53 -8.39 -1.43
CA PHE A 126 -2.83 -7.35 -2.15
C PHE A 126 -1.92 -7.93 -3.24
N MET A 127 -1.62 -7.10 -4.24
CA MET A 127 -0.49 -7.34 -5.12
C MET A 127 0.81 -7.42 -4.31
N PRO A 128 1.72 -8.34 -4.63
CA PRO A 128 2.97 -8.53 -3.89
C PRO A 128 3.92 -7.34 -4.04
N LYS A 129 3.75 -6.53 -5.08
CA LYS A 129 4.53 -5.33 -5.35
C LYS A 129 3.65 -4.08 -5.26
N PRO A 130 4.22 -2.94 -4.84
CA PRO A 130 3.47 -1.70 -4.75
C PRO A 130 3.07 -1.21 -6.14
N PHE A 131 1.88 -0.63 -6.25
CA PHE A 131 1.36 0.03 -7.45
C PHE A 131 2.07 1.37 -7.74
N CYS A 132 2.44 2.10 -6.68
CA CYS A 132 3.24 3.32 -6.77
C CYS A 132 4.34 3.32 -5.70
N THR A 133 5.51 3.85 -6.04
CA THR A 133 6.62 4.09 -5.12
C THR A 133 7.07 5.54 -5.29
N TYR A 134 6.68 6.42 -4.39
CA TYR A 134 6.98 7.84 -4.45
C TYR A 134 8.19 8.18 -3.60
N THR A 135 9.16 8.83 -4.24
CA THR A 135 10.42 9.27 -3.65
C THR A 135 10.59 10.78 -3.85
N GLY A 136 11.31 11.43 -2.96
CA GLY A 136 11.58 12.88 -3.03
C GLY A 136 11.60 13.58 -1.67
N HIS A 137 10.99 12.99 -0.64
CA HIS A 137 11.22 13.42 0.73
C HIS A 137 12.67 13.12 1.15
N THR A 138 13.24 14.01 1.95
CA THR A 138 14.64 13.90 2.41
C THR A 138 14.77 13.42 3.85
N SER A 139 13.64 13.24 4.53
CA SER A 139 13.53 12.71 5.89
C SER A 139 12.25 11.88 6.06
N ASP A 140 12.08 11.26 7.22
CA ASP A 140 11.00 10.34 7.56
C ASP A 140 9.62 10.90 7.20
N LEU A 141 8.75 10.05 6.65
CA LEU A 141 7.35 10.41 6.43
C LEU A 141 6.54 10.09 7.69
N LEU A 142 5.87 11.10 8.23
CA LEU A 142 5.18 11.01 9.51
C LEU A 142 3.71 10.64 9.35
N ASP A 143 3.05 11.17 8.32
CA ASP A 143 1.63 10.93 8.07
C ASP A 143 1.29 10.99 6.58
N VAL A 144 0.14 10.40 6.24
CA VAL A 144 -0.39 10.34 4.88
C VAL A 144 -1.88 10.65 4.90
N SER A 145 -2.35 11.42 3.93
CA SER A 145 -3.79 11.72 3.77
C SER A 145 -4.27 11.49 2.35
N TRP A 146 -5.40 10.80 2.23
CA TRP A 146 -6.06 10.51 0.96
C TRP A 146 -7.16 11.53 0.67
N SER A 147 -7.24 11.96 -0.59
CA SER A 147 -8.44 12.57 -1.14
C SER A 147 -9.43 11.50 -1.66
N LYS A 148 -10.65 11.92 -2.03
CA LYS A 148 -11.63 11.07 -2.71
C LYS A 148 -11.25 10.74 -4.17
N ASN A 149 -10.41 11.56 -4.77
CA ASN A 149 -10.02 11.45 -6.18
C ASN A 149 -8.56 10.97 -6.32
N TYR A 150 -8.11 10.10 -5.42
CA TYR A 150 -6.80 9.44 -5.48
C TYR A 150 -5.55 10.33 -5.46
N PHE A 151 -5.71 11.62 -5.13
CA PHE A 151 -4.60 12.42 -4.64
C PHE A 151 -4.19 11.98 -3.24
N VAL A 152 -2.90 12.05 -2.97
CA VAL A 152 -2.28 11.69 -1.69
C VAL A 152 -1.37 12.83 -1.25
N LEU A 153 -1.48 13.22 0.02
CA LEU A 153 -0.52 14.09 0.69
C LEU A 153 0.38 13.26 1.60
N SER A 154 1.68 13.55 1.61
CA SER A 154 2.63 13.03 2.59
C SER A 154 3.30 14.18 3.33
N SER A 155 3.39 14.08 4.66
CA SER A 155 4.11 15.03 5.51
C SER A 155 5.40 14.40 6.04
N SER A 156 6.47 15.19 6.15
CA SER A 156 7.80 14.68 6.52
C SER A 156 8.53 15.57 7.51
N MET A 157 9.48 14.96 8.23
CA MET A 157 10.49 15.64 9.06
C MET A 157 11.40 16.58 8.25
N ASP A 158 11.39 16.49 6.91
CA ASP A 158 12.09 17.43 6.03
C ASP A 158 11.43 18.81 5.95
N LYS A 159 10.36 19.02 6.72
CA LYS A 159 9.58 20.26 6.83
C LYS A 159 8.73 20.56 5.60
N THR A 160 8.49 19.56 4.75
CA THR A 160 7.67 19.72 3.55
C THR A 160 6.44 18.83 3.56
N VAL A 161 5.45 19.22 2.77
CA VAL A 161 4.32 18.36 2.39
C VAL A 161 4.34 18.16 0.89
N ARG A 162 4.23 16.91 0.42
CA ARG A 162 4.21 16.60 -1.02
C ARG A 162 2.85 16.08 -1.47
N LEU A 163 2.45 16.47 -2.67
CA LEU A 163 1.21 16.06 -3.34
C LEU A 163 1.51 15.08 -4.47
N TRP A 164 0.79 13.96 -4.45
CA TRP A 164 0.91 12.87 -5.41
C TRP A 164 -0.45 12.51 -6.00
N HIS A 165 -0.46 11.81 -7.12
CA HIS A 165 -1.66 11.18 -7.67
C HIS A 165 -1.31 9.82 -8.26
N ILE A 166 -2.08 8.78 -7.96
CA ILE A 166 -1.75 7.37 -8.30
C ILE A 166 -1.55 7.11 -9.80
N SER A 167 -2.16 7.91 -10.68
CA SER A 167 -1.97 7.79 -12.14
C SER A 167 -0.61 8.30 -12.61
N ARG A 168 0.09 9.10 -11.80
CA ARG A 168 1.35 9.75 -12.13
C ARG A 168 2.47 9.19 -11.26
N LYS A 169 3.68 9.22 -11.81
CA LYS A 169 4.91 8.79 -11.12
C LYS A 169 5.65 9.93 -10.43
N GLU A 170 5.39 11.16 -10.89
CA GLU A 170 6.06 12.38 -10.43
C GLU A 170 5.33 13.02 -9.25
N CYS A 171 6.09 13.80 -8.47
CA CYS A 171 5.52 14.71 -7.49
C CYS A 171 4.79 15.84 -8.22
N LEU A 172 3.58 16.18 -7.77
CA LEU A 172 2.80 17.27 -8.34
C LEU A 172 3.21 18.62 -7.73
N CYS A 173 3.42 18.65 -6.41
CA CYS A 173 3.73 19.86 -5.66
C CYS A 173 4.41 19.53 -4.33
N CYS A 174 5.30 20.41 -3.88
CA CYS A 174 5.86 20.45 -2.54
C CYS A 174 5.51 21.80 -1.93
N PHE A 175 5.00 21.76 -0.69
CA PHE A 175 4.62 22.90 0.11
C PHE A 175 5.60 23.08 1.27
#